data_AF-A0A2D2AGZ1-F1
#
_entry.id   AF-A0A2D2AGZ1-F1
#
_cell.length_a   1.000
_cell.length_b   1.000
_cell.length_c   1.000
_cell.angle_alpha   90.00
_cell.angle_beta   90.00
_cell.angle_gamma   90.00
#
_symmetry.space_group_name_H-M   'P 1'
#
loop_
_entity.id
_entity.type
_entity.pdbx_description
1 polymer ?
#
loop_
_entity_poly.entity_id
_entity_poly.type
_entity_poly.pdbx_seq_one_letter_code
_entity_poly.pdbx_strand_id
1 'polypeptide(L)'
;MNNGILAFSHLSSWTPSLTNQHHSYNIPCRICSNSTSSKLPNTVSAVIDNSINRNKNNSQLPESVHSIHDRLGIGALWHESQAEKERHENQSSPDTSSSLSQTSLSSSTRSPSAKTHNSSLTTSSLTSSLNSTGQPVTDSIPPLDADDDVITITDESEVMPWDTTTSSRHAHNMSLLGRRFHSIRKRQQLVTRSYEECRRITALFSKTFYMGTSLLSSDKRRAVWAIYTWCRRTDDLVDGPRVTQRSAGLRDTLRIWENRLNNIFMGKAQDALDLALVDAISQFPEITPAPFQDMIKGMIMDIEQDRFNTFDDLYLYCYRVAGTVGLMTLPIMGTSQEGRDGLRQAVEPAVALGIGLQLTNILRDVGEDRLRGRIYLPLEDLKRFNYTEQDLFNCVLDARYVNLMKFQVARARRYFRQAERGVHLLSEDSRFPVQASLDMYSQILDVLEANGYDNFNRRAHISRWRKFATLPSSYLRTQESNAFWSTLLTAADSLSAPSNKTSG
;
A
#
# COMPACT_ATOMS: atom_id res chain seq x y z
N MET A 1 -16.43 -63.52 -18.22
CA MET A 1 -15.85 -63.97 -16.94
C MET A 1 -15.88 -62.76 -16.00
N ASN A 2 -17.04 -62.40 -15.45
CA ASN A 2 -17.72 -62.90 -14.24
C ASN A 2 -16.92 -62.76 -12.93
N ASN A 3 -17.53 -61.98 -12.01
CA ASN A 3 -17.47 -61.97 -10.53
C ASN A 3 -16.20 -61.37 -9.90
N GLY A 4 -16.21 -60.44 -8.93
CA GLY A 4 -17.25 -60.01 -8.00
C GLY A 4 -16.85 -60.34 -6.55
N ILE A 5 -17.08 -59.38 -5.62
CA ILE A 5 -17.60 -59.57 -4.24
C ILE A 5 -16.62 -59.56 -3.02
N LEU A 6 -16.88 -58.55 -2.16
CA LEU A 6 -16.79 -58.40 -0.67
C LEU A 6 -15.41 -58.39 0.03
N ALA A 7 -15.03 -57.40 0.86
CA ALA A 7 -15.67 -56.70 1.99
C ALA A 7 -15.68 -57.47 3.33
N PHE A 8 -14.84 -56.97 4.25
CA PHE A 8 -15.04 -56.72 5.68
C PHE A 8 -15.30 -57.85 6.71
N SER A 9 -14.87 -57.51 7.94
CA SER A 9 -15.29 -57.96 9.28
C SER A 9 -14.38 -59.01 9.96
N HIS A 10 -14.00 -58.92 11.24
CA HIS A 10 -14.42 -58.02 12.32
C HIS A 10 -13.65 -58.25 13.66
N LEU A 11 -13.63 -57.18 14.49
CA LEU A 11 -13.84 -57.12 15.96
C LEU A 11 -12.70 -57.57 16.90
N SER A 12 -12.44 -56.97 18.07
CA SER A 12 -13.10 -55.97 18.95
C SER A 12 -12.17 -55.81 20.18
N SER A 13 -12.16 -54.81 21.08
CA SER A 13 -12.93 -53.60 21.41
C SER A 13 -12.25 -53.02 22.67
N TRP A 14 -12.24 -51.69 22.84
CA TRP A 14 -12.67 -51.01 24.08
C TRP A 14 -12.63 -49.48 23.89
N THR A 15 -13.74 -48.82 24.20
CA THR A 15 -13.91 -47.37 24.41
C THR A 15 -13.67 -47.05 25.91
N PRO A 16 -13.36 -45.79 26.32
CA PRO A 16 -14.42 -44.83 26.64
C PRO A 16 -14.10 -43.32 26.44
N SER A 17 -15.22 -42.57 26.39
CA SER A 17 -15.47 -41.20 26.87
C SER A 17 -14.79 -39.97 26.23
N LEU A 18 -15.67 -39.20 25.58
CA LEU A 18 -15.58 -37.79 25.22
C LEU A 18 -15.39 -36.86 26.43
N THR A 19 -14.47 -35.90 26.29
CA THR A 19 -14.64 -34.54 26.82
C THR A 19 -14.20 -33.54 25.74
N ASN A 20 -15.21 -32.85 25.20
CA ASN A 20 -15.06 -31.71 24.28
C ASN A 20 -14.45 -30.51 25.02
N GLN A 21 -13.35 -29.98 24.52
CA GLN A 21 -13.01 -28.56 24.66
C GLN A 21 -12.64 -28.01 23.28
N HIS A 22 -13.67 -27.65 22.51
CA HIS A 22 -13.54 -26.75 21.37
C HIS A 22 -13.39 -25.32 21.93
N HIS A 23 -12.23 -24.69 21.70
CA HIS A 23 -12.12 -23.23 21.75
C HIS A 23 -12.50 -22.66 20.39
N SER A 24 -13.82 -22.52 20.19
CA SER A 24 -14.40 -21.75 19.10
C SER A 24 -14.26 -20.26 19.41
N TYR A 25 -13.42 -19.54 18.66
CA TYR A 25 -13.55 -18.09 18.56
C TYR A 25 -14.76 -17.76 17.67
N ASN A 26 -15.96 -17.84 18.26
CA ASN A 26 -17.17 -17.27 17.68
C ASN A 26 -17.13 -15.75 17.90
N ILE A 27 -16.84 -14.99 16.85
CA ILE A 27 -17.13 -13.56 16.81
C ILE A 27 -18.54 -13.42 16.20
N PRO A 28 -19.59 -13.11 16.97
CA PRO A 28 -20.91 -12.89 16.38
C PRO A 28 -20.94 -11.53 15.68
N CYS A 29 -21.10 -11.54 14.35
CA CYS A 29 -21.51 -10.37 13.58
C CYS A 29 -22.96 -10.04 13.96
N ARG A 30 -23.14 -9.13 14.93
CA ARG A 30 -24.46 -8.75 15.46
C ARG A 30 -24.62 -7.24 15.51
N ILE A 31 -24.52 -6.55 14.36
CA ILE A 31 -25.01 -5.17 14.20
C ILE A 31 -25.65 -4.99 12.82
N CYS A 32 -26.78 -5.66 12.63
CA CYS A 32 -27.91 -5.13 11.87
C CYS A 32 -29.05 -4.98 12.88
N SER A 33 -29.78 -3.86 12.83
CA SER A 33 -30.86 -3.43 13.76
C SER A 33 -30.43 -2.93 15.15
N ASN A 34 -30.19 -1.61 15.26
CA ASN A 34 -31.01 -0.72 16.09
C ASN A 34 -30.51 0.72 16.02
N SER A 35 -31.33 1.55 15.39
CA SER A 35 -31.27 3.01 15.46
C SER A 35 -31.72 3.46 16.85
N THR A 36 -30.84 4.08 17.64
CA THR A 36 -31.27 5.06 18.64
C THR A 36 -30.26 6.21 18.71
N SER A 37 -30.82 7.40 18.58
CA SER A 37 -30.19 8.71 18.60
C SER A 37 -29.49 8.99 19.93
N SER A 38 -28.21 9.36 19.88
CA SER A 38 -27.60 10.22 20.89
C SER A 38 -26.91 11.40 20.19
N LYS A 39 -27.46 12.59 20.44
CA LYS A 39 -27.00 13.87 19.89
C LYS A 39 -25.66 14.25 20.55
N LEU A 40 -24.60 14.34 19.76
CA LEU A 40 -23.42 15.16 20.10
C LEU A 40 -23.69 16.63 19.74
N PRO A 41 -23.15 17.62 20.49
CA PRO A 41 -23.50 19.01 20.30
C PRO A 41 -22.97 19.58 18.99
N ASN A 42 -23.87 20.19 18.19
CA ASN A 42 -23.65 20.82 16.90
C ASN A 42 -22.75 22.09 16.92
N THR A 43 -21.92 22.29 17.95
CA THR A 43 -21.09 23.49 18.10
C THR A 43 -19.63 23.29 17.71
N VAL A 44 -19.13 22.05 17.60
CA VAL A 44 -17.71 21.79 17.27
C VAL A 44 -17.44 21.76 15.76
N SER A 45 -18.30 21.13 14.96
CA SER A 45 -18.19 21.18 13.48
C SER A 45 -18.34 22.59 12.92
N ALA A 46 -19.26 23.39 13.48
CA ALA A 46 -19.52 24.76 13.01
C ALA A 46 -18.37 25.74 13.28
N VAL A 47 -17.48 25.42 14.23
CA VAL A 47 -16.28 26.21 14.54
C VAL A 47 -15.12 25.81 13.60
N ILE A 48 -14.99 24.52 13.28
CA ILE A 48 -13.98 24.01 12.33
C ILE A 48 -14.27 24.52 10.91
N ASP A 49 -15.53 24.48 10.45
CA ASP A 49 -15.91 24.95 9.13
C ASP A 49 -15.80 26.49 8.98
N ASN A 50 -16.04 27.25 10.06
CA ASN A 50 -15.84 28.70 10.06
C ASN A 50 -14.36 29.12 10.10
N SER A 51 -13.49 28.32 10.73
CA SER A 51 -12.06 28.62 10.80
C SER A 51 -11.36 28.41 9.46
N ILE A 52 -11.83 27.46 8.65
CA ILE A 52 -11.29 27.20 7.31
C ILE A 52 -11.74 28.28 6.30
N ASN A 53 -12.96 28.82 6.45
CA ASN A 53 -13.50 29.82 5.52
C ASN A 53 -13.13 31.29 5.81
N ARG A 54 -12.65 31.64 7.02
CA ARG A 54 -12.27 33.03 7.36
C ARG A 54 -10.82 33.43 7.00
N ASN A 55 -10.01 32.51 6.48
CA ASN A 55 -8.59 32.75 6.25
C ASN A 55 -8.23 33.33 4.87
N LYS A 56 -9.04 34.28 4.37
CA LYS A 56 -8.64 35.09 3.19
C LYS A 56 -8.08 36.47 3.53
N ASN A 57 -8.33 37.01 4.72
CA ASN A 57 -7.91 38.38 5.08
C ASN A 57 -7.58 38.49 6.58
N ASN A 58 -6.48 37.90 7.05
CA ASN A 58 -5.74 38.47 8.18
C ASN A 58 -4.37 37.81 8.36
N SER A 59 -3.33 38.62 8.26
CA SER A 59 -1.95 38.25 8.58
C SER A 59 -1.76 38.34 10.10
N GLN A 60 -2.04 37.25 10.82
CA GLN A 60 -1.44 36.86 12.11
C GLN A 60 -2.29 35.73 12.76
N LEU A 61 -1.81 34.49 12.68
CA LEU A 61 -2.21 33.30 13.47
C LEU A 61 -1.09 32.22 13.32
N PRO A 62 -1.09 31.16 14.16
CA PRO A 62 0.08 30.57 14.83
C PRO A 62 0.92 29.68 13.90
N GLU A 63 2.19 29.46 14.30
CA GLU A 63 3.25 28.68 13.63
C GLU A 63 2.93 28.26 12.20
N SER A 64 3.47 29.01 11.24
CA SER A 64 3.30 28.74 9.82
C SER A 64 3.59 27.26 9.52
N VAL A 65 2.90 26.69 8.53
CA VAL A 65 3.13 25.31 8.02
C VAL A 65 4.64 25.01 7.82
N HIS A 66 5.43 26.05 7.50
CA HIS A 66 6.89 25.98 7.44
C HIS A 66 7.54 25.57 8.78
N SER A 67 7.14 26.15 9.92
CA SER A 67 7.62 25.80 11.26
C SER A 67 7.34 24.34 11.67
N ILE A 68 6.24 23.74 11.17
CA ILE A 68 5.95 22.32 11.42
C ILE A 68 6.86 21.44 10.56
N HIS A 69 7.09 21.78 9.29
CA HIS A 69 8.00 21.01 8.42
C HIS A 69 9.46 21.08 8.85
N ASP A 70 9.89 22.22 9.38
CA ASP A 70 11.24 22.38 9.92
C ASP A 70 11.43 21.54 11.19
N ARG A 71 10.45 21.51 12.11
CA ARG A 71 10.48 20.61 13.29
C ARG A 71 10.44 19.13 12.93
N LEU A 72 9.73 18.78 11.87
CA LEU A 72 9.66 17.40 11.37
C LEU A 72 10.90 17.01 10.55
N GLY A 73 11.85 17.91 10.31
CA GLY A 73 13.09 17.63 9.56
C GLY A 73 12.86 17.30 8.08
N ILE A 74 11.72 17.70 7.51
CA ILE A 74 11.31 17.38 6.13
C ILE A 74 11.43 18.57 5.18
N GLY A 75 12.10 19.66 5.58
CA GLY A 75 12.24 20.88 4.78
C GLY A 75 12.83 20.66 3.39
N ALA A 76 13.82 19.78 3.24
CA ALA A 76 14.40 19.46 1.94
C ALA A 76 13.37 18.82 0.98
N LEU A 77 12.56 17.89 1.49
CA LEU A 77 11.50 17.23 0.73
C LEU A 77 10.35 18.19 0.41
N TRP A 78 10.07 19.15 1.29
CA TRP A 78 9.07 20.20 1.09
C TRP A 78 9.44 21.12 -0.07
N HIS A 79 10.68 21.63 -0.10
CA HIS A 79 11.15 22.50 -1.17
C HIS A 79 11.15 21.81 -2.54
N GLU A 80 11.56 20.55 -2.60
CA GLU A 80 11.49 19.73 -3.82
C GLU A 80 10.04 19.56 -4.30
N SER A 81 9.10 19.38 -3.36
CA SER A 81 7.68 19.26 -3.68
C SER A 81 7.03 20.57 -4.14
N GLN A 82 7.46 21.74 -3.65
CA GLN A 82 6.95 23.03 -4.13
C GLN A 82 7.37 23.28 -5.58
N ALA A 83 8.63 22.98 -5.91
CA ALA A 83 9.13 23.09 -7.27
C ALA A 83 8.41 22.16 -8.27
N GLU A 84 7.87 21.03 -7.81
CA GLU A 84 7.04 20.14 -8.62
C GLU A 84 5.61 20.68 -8.79
N LYS A 85 5.03 21.26 -7.74
CA LYS A 85 3.73 21.93 -7.79
C LYS A 85 3.73 23.10 -8.77
N GLU A 86 4.73 23.96 -8.70
CA GLU A 86 4.88 25.11 -9.62
C GLU A 86 5.06 24.65 -11.08
N ARG A 87 5.73 23.51 -11.31
CA ARG A 87 5.85 22.90 -12.65
C ARG A 87 4.52 22.40 -13.18
N HIS A 88 3.68 21.78 -12.34
CA HIS A 88 2.35 21.31 -12.73
C HIS A 88 1.35 22.46 -12.92
N GLU A 89 1.39 23.50 -12.09
CA GLU A 89 0.56 24.70 -12.22
C GLU A 89 0.92 25.50 -13.49
N ASN A 90 2.20 25.56 -13.85
CA ASN A 90 2.65 26.19 -15.10
C ASN A 90 2.34 25.37 -16.37
N GLN A 91 2.14 24.05 -16.26
CA GLN A 91 1.74 23.19 -17.38
C GLN A 91 0.21 23.14 -17.60
N SER A 92 -0.59 23.72 -16.70
CA SER A 92 -2.05 23.66 -16.74
C SER A 92 -2.73 25.01 -17.02
N SER A 93 -1.96 26.04 -17.40
CA SER A 93 -2.49 27.33 -17.87
C SER A 93 -2.55 27.36 -19.40
N PRO A 94 -3.70 27.61 -20.05
CA PRO A 94 -3.76 27.80 -21.50
C PRO A 94 -3.20 29.17 -21.85
N ASP A 95 -2.13 29.19 -22.66
CA ASP A 95 -1.59 30.39 -23.27
C ASP A 95 -2.70 31.10 -24.08
N THR A 96 -3.17 32.22 -23.54
CA THR A 96 -3.93 33.23 -24.28
C THR A 96 -3.06 34.47 -24.37
N SER A 97 -2.20 34.50 -25.39
CA SER A 97 -1.65 35.75 -25.89
C SER A 97 -1.73 35.78 -27.40
N SER A 98 -2.67 36.59 -27.87
CA SER A 98 -2.91 37.05 -29.22
C SER A 98 -1.64 37.51 -29.95
N SER A 99 -1.46 37.05 -31.19
CA SER A 99 -0.89 37.89 -32.25
C SER A 99 -1.76 37.76 -33.50
N LEU A 100 -2.35 38.89 -33.85
CA LEU A 100 -3.09 39.14 -35.08
C LEU A 100 -2.12 39.19 -36.25
N SER A 101 -2.38 38.42 -37.30
CA SER A 101 -2.03 38.80 -38.66
C SER A 101 -3.10 38.32 -39.63
N GLN A 102 -3.79 39.30 -40.20
CA GLN A 102 -4.77 39.17 -41.26
C GLN A 102 -4.05 38.97 -42.60
N THR A 103 -4.55 38.04 -43.42
CA THR A 103 -4.51 38.05 -44.90
C THR A 103 -5.49 36.98 -45.39
N SER A 104 -6.75 37.36 -45.67
CA SER A 104 -7.28 37.73 -46.99
C SER A 104 -7.47 36.56 -47.97
N LEU A 105 -8.74 36.18 -48.14
CA LEU A 105 -9.45 35.86 -49.38
C LEU A 105 -8.81 34.87 -50.38
N SER A 106 -9.46 33.73 -50.59
CA SER A 106 -10.20 33.51 -51.86
C SER A 106 -11.15 32.32 -51.78
N SER A 107 -12.30 32.56 -52.38
CA SER A 107 -13.47 31.71 -52.58
C SER A 107 -13.24 30.57 -53.57
N SER A 108 -13.84 29.40 -53.31
CA SER A 108 -14.37 28.54 -54.38
C SER A 108 -15.36 27.51 -53.82
N THR A 109 -16.62 27.73 -54.16
CA THR A 109 -17.79 26.88 -53.95
C THR A 109 -17.81 25.68 -54.92
N ARG A 110 -18.10 24.46 -54.43
CA ARG A 110 -19.09 23.55 -55.04
C ARG A 110 -19.30 22.27 -54.21
N SER A 111 -20.54 22.04 -53.81
CA SER A 111 -21.13 20.74 -53.44
C SER A 111 -21.89 20.17 -54.67
N PRO A 112 -22.69 19.09 -54.55
CA PRO A 112 -22.33 17.69 -54.25
C PRO A 112 -22.89 16.73 -55.34
N SER A 113 -22.49 15.45 -55.36
CA SER A 113 -23.38 14.40 -55.89
C SER A 113 -23.03 13.01 -55.36
N ALA A 114 -24.05 12.36 -54.82
CA ALA A 114 -24.10 10.95 -54.50
C ALA A 114 -24.11 10.06 -55.76
N LYS A 115 -23.65 8.81 -55.62
CA LYS A 115 -24.39 7.62 -56.09
C LYS A 115 -23.77 6.32 -55.57
N THR A 116 -24.69 5.43 -55.27
CA THR A 116 -24.66 4.05 -54.76
C THR A 116 -24.13 3.02 -55.77
N HIS A 117 -23.47 1.94 -55.31
CA HIS A 117 -23.89 0.54 -55.53
C HIS A 117 -22.89 -0.52 -54.97
N ASN A 118 -23.46 -1.43 -54.16
CA ASN A 118 -23.35 -2.90 -54.16
C ASN A 118 -22.03 -3.67 -54.36
N SER A 119 -21.73 -4.46 -53.32
CA SER A 119 -21.39 -5.90 -53.28
C SER A 119 -20.35 -6.48 -54.25
N SER A 120 -19.30 -7.10 -53.69
CA SER A 120 -19.09 -8.57 -53.66
C SER A 120 -17.67 -8.92 -53.22
N LEU A 121 -17.56 -10.11 -52.60
CA LEU A 121 -16.34 -10.77 -52.16
C LEU A 121 -15.28 -10.93 -53.26
N THR A 122 -14.01 -10.70 -52.92
CA THR A 122 -12.87 -11.51 -53.39
C THR A 122 -11.69 -11.41 -52.42
N THR A 123 -11.05 -12.56 -52.26
CA THR A 123 -9.83 -12.83 -51.52
C THR A 123 -8.57 -12.24 -52.16
N SER A 124 -7.57 -12.02 -51.31
CA SER A 124 -6.12 -12.01 -51.55
C SER A 124 -5.39 -10.66 -51.67
N SER A 125 -4.23 -10.67 -51.02
CA SER A 125 -3.00 -9.96 -51.38
C SER A 125 -2.64 -8.72 -50.56
N LEU A 126 -1.78 -8.99 -49.57
CA LEU A 126 -0.82 -8.07 -48.95
C LEU A 126 -0.18 -7.15 -50.00
N THR A 127 -0.27 -5.84 -49.80
CA THR A 127 0.59 -4.86 -50.47
C THR A 127 1.27 -4.02 -49.39
N SER A 128 2.58 -4.22 -49.25
CA SER A 128 3.48 -3.39 -48.46
C SER A 128 3.96 -2.22 -49.32
N SER A 129 3.67 -1.00 -48.91
CA SER A 129 4.30 0.20 -49.46
C SER A 129 5.64 0.44 -48.77
N LEU A 130 6.73 0.46 -49.54
CA LEU A 130 8.10 0.76 -49.12
C LEU A 130 8.38 2.25 -49.37
N ASN A 131 9.00 2.95 -48.42
CA ASN A 131 9.63 4.26 -48.65
C ASN A 131 11.01 4.07 -49.34
N SER A 132 11.58 5.17 -49.86
CA SER A 132 12.79 5.22 -50.72
C SER A 132 14.11 4.71 -50.08
N THR A 133 14.04 4.01 -48.95
CA THR A 133 15.13 3.34 -48.26
C THR A 133 14.78 1.91 -47.80
N GLY A 134 13.64 1.34 -48.24
CA GLY A 134 13.34 -0.08 -48.08
C GLY A 134 12.94 -0.55 -46.66
N GLN A 135 12.32 0.32 -45.84
CA GLN A 135 11.83 -0.03 -44.50
C GLN A 135 10.30 0.17 -44.39
N PRO A 136 9.56 -0.68 -43.66
CA PRO A 136 8.12 -0.55 -43.46
C PRO A 136 7.77 0.60 -42.49
N VAL A 137 6.75 1.37 -42.85
CA VAL A 137 6.19 2.47 -42.03
C VAL A 137 5.30 1.87 -40.94
N THR A 138 5.64 2.10 -39.67
CA THR A 138 4.76 1.79 -38.53
C THR A 138 4.34 3.10 -37.87
N ASP A 139 3.03 3.36 -37.84
CA ASP A 139 2.45 4.47 -37.12
C ASP A 139 2.73 4.29 -35.62
N SER A 140 3.55 5.19 -35.07
CA SER A 140 3.97 5.16 -33.68
C SER A 140 2.93 5.84 -32.81
N ILE A 141 2.16 5.05 -32.07
CA ILE A 141 1.41 5.47 -30.87
C ILE A 141 2.45 5.74 -29.76
N PRO A 142 2.37 6.84 -28.98
CA PRO A 142 3.35 7.12 -27.94
C PRO A 142 3.31 6.03 -26.85
N PRO A 143 4.47 5.58 -26.33
CA PRO A 143 4.50 4.54 -25.33
C PRO A 143 3.91 5.05 -24.01
N LEU A 144 2.97 4.27 -23.47
CA LEU A 144 2.48 4.34 -22.11
C LEU A 144 3.65 4.08 -21.15
N ASP A 145 3.74 4.90 -20.09
CA ASP A 145 4.68 4.71 -18.98
C ASP A 145 4.53 3.31 -18.37
N ALA A 146 5.43 2.41 -18.75
CA ALA A 146 5.56 1.07 -18.19
C ALA A 146 6.85 1.04 -17.36
N ASP A 147 6.76 1.52 -16.11
CA ASP A 147 7.70 1.17 -15.05
C ASP A 147 7.33 -0.25 -14.55
N ASP A 148 7.67 -1.28 -15.31
CA ASP A 148 7.63 -2.69 -14.87
C ASP A 148 8.86 -3.42 -15.44
N ASP A 149 10.04 -3.02 -14.98
CA ASP A 149 11.25 -3.81 -15.16
C ASP A 149 11.22 -4.98 -14.15
N VAL A 150 10.87 -6.16 -14.66
CA VAL A 150 11.09 -7.44 -13.99
C VAL A 150 12.60 -7.62 -13.79
N ILE A 151 13.08 -7.40 -12.57
CA ILE A 151 14.45 -7.78 -12.19
C ILE A 151 14.51 -9.30 -12.08
N THR A 152 14.88 -9.97 -13.16
CA THR A 152 15.38 -11.34 -13.10
C THR A 152 16.73 -11.31 -12.38
N ILE A 153 16.73 -11.61 -11.08
CA ILE A 153 17.96 -11.96 -10.35
C ILE A 153 18.38 -13.35 -10.85
N THR A 154 19.07 -13.38 -11.99
CA THR A 154 19.85 -14.53 -12.42
C THR A 154 21.29 -14.29 -12.02
N ASP A 155 21.61 -14.63 -10.78
CA ASP A 155 22.95 -15.11 -10.46
C ASP A 155 22.82 -16.17 -9.36
N GLU A 156 22.77 -17.44 -9.77
CA GLU A 156 23.08 -18.56 -8.89
C GLU A 156 24.59 -18.55 -8.63
N SER A 157 25.07 -17.68 -7.73
CA SER A 157 26.41 -17.83 -7.19
C SER A 157 26.56 -17.19 -5.81
N GLU A 158 27.12 -17.99 -4.89
CA GLU A 158 27.43 -17.72 -3.48
C GLU A 158 26.26 -17.59 -2.49
N VAL A 159 25.88 -18.73 -1.90
CA VAL A 159 25.41 -18.78 -0.50
C VAL A 159 26.43 -18.01 0.35
N MET A 160 26.04 -16.84 0.86
CA MET A 160 26.90 -16.03 1.73
C MET A 160 27.25 -16.85 2.99
N PRO A 161 28.54 -17.11 3.28
CA PRO A 161 28.93 -17.78 4.51
C PRO A 161 28.61 -16.84 5.68
N TRP A 162 27.53 -17.13 6.41
CA TRP A 162 27.17 -16.42 7.64
C TRP A 162 28.17 -16.67 8.78
N ASP A 163 29.03 -17.69 8.62
CA ASP A 163 30.16 -17.94 9.49
C ASP A 163 31.35 -17.06 9.08
N THR A 164 31.59 -16.00 9.85
CA THR A 164 32.71 -15.06 9.65
C THR A 164 34.09 -15.64 9.99
N THR A 165 34.24 -16.95 10.18
CA THR A 165 35.54 -17.59 10.45
C THR A 165 36.39 -17.85 9.20
N THR A 166 35.90 -17.55 7.99
CA THR A 166 36.70 -17.78 6.77
C THR A 166 37.91 -16.83 6.71
N SER A 167 39.06 -17.39 7.05
CA SER A 167 40.38 -16.78 7.09
C SER A 167 40.72 -16.10 5.74
N SER A 168 40.71 -14.77 5.71
CA SER A 168 41.36 -14.03 4.63
C SER A 168 42.87 -14.06 4.84
N ARG A 169 43.68 -14.00 3.77
CA ARG A 169 45.16 -13.97 3.87
C ARG A 169 45.71 -12.83 4.74
N HIS A 170 44.90 -11.82 5.07
CA HIS A 170 45.23 -10.72 5.99
C HIS A 170 44.94 -11.04 7.48
N ALA A 171 44.15 -12.08 7.79
CA ALA A 171 43.76 -12.45 9.15
C ALA A 171 44.82 -13.26 9.92
N HIS A 172 45.85 -13.76 9.22
CA HIS A 172 46.92 -14.57 9.82
C HIS A 172 47.82 -13.80 10.80
N ASN A 173 47.93 -12.47 10.68
CA ASN A 173 48.73 -11.61 11.57
C ASN A 173 47.91 -10.87 12.63
N MET A 174 46.60 -11.10 12.73
CA MET A 174 45.76 -10.42 13.72
C MET A 174 45.67 -11.23 15.03
N SER A 175 45.66 -10.53 16.17
CA SER A 175 45.30 -11.17 17.45
C SER A 175 43.89 -11.75 17.39
N LEU A 176 43.56 -12.70 18.27
CA LEU A 176 42.22 -13.30 18.35
C LEU A 176 41.12 -12.23 18.54
N LEU A 177 41.42 -11.22 19.35
CA LEU A 177 40.60 -10.01 19.52
C LEU A 177 40.49 -9.22 18.21
N GLY A 178 41.59 -8.99 17.51
CA GLY A 178 41.61 -8.30 16.22
C GLY A 178 40.76 -9.00 15.15
N ARG A 179 40.83 -10.34 15.07
CA ARG A 179 39.98 -11.14 14.17
C ARG A 179 38.50 -10.99 14.53
N ARG A 180 38.16 -11.00 15.82
CA ARG A 180 36.79 -10.82 16.31
C ARG A 180 36.24 -9.42 16.04
N PHE A 181 37.04 -8.37 16.23
CA PHE A 181 36.62 -7.00 15.88
C PHE A 181 36.46 -6.82 14.37
N HIS A 182 37.36 -7.40 13.57
CA HIS A 182 37.25 -7.35 12.11
C HIS A 182 35.99 -8.07 11.60
N SER A 183 35.65 -9.24 12.13
CA SER A 183 34.43 -9.96 11.75
C SER A 183 33.16 -9.21 12.14
N ILE A 184 33.11 -8.62 13.34
CA ILE A 184 31.99 -7.77 13.78
C ILE A 184 31.82 -6.57 12.84
N ARG A 185 32.90 -5.87 12.52
CA ARG A 185 32.85 -4.71 11.61
C ARG A 185 32.37 -5.10 10.21
N LYS A 186 32.87 -6.22 9.67
CA LYS A 186 32.44 -6.73 8.35
C LYS A 186 30.95 -7.09 8.36
N ARG A 187 30.46 -7.76 9.42
CA ARG A 187 29.04 -8.07 9.60
C ARG A 187 28.19 -6.80 9.65
N GLN A 188 28.60 -5.78 10.42
CA GLN A 188 27.87 -4.52 10.51
C GLN A 188 27.78 -3.80 9.15
N GLN A 189 28.86 -3.82 8.37
CA GLN A 189 28.88 -3.24 7.02
C GLN A 189 27.91 -3.97 6.08
N LEU A 190 27.86 -5.31 6.15
CA LEU A 190 26.93 -6.12 5.35
C LEU A 190 25.49 -5.81 5.73
N VAL A 191 25.14 -5.84 7.02
CA VAL A 191 23.79 -5.50 7.52
C VAL A 191 23.37 -4.10 7.07
N THR A 192 24.29 -3.12 7.13
CA THR A 192 24.01 -1.75 6.68
C THR A 192 23.68 -1.70 5.18
N ARG A 193 24.46 -2.40 4.34
CA ARG A 193 24.21 -2.49 2.89
C ARG A 193 22.90 -3.22 2.59
N SER A 194 22.61 -4.29 3.32
CA SER A 194 21.35 -5.02 3.22
C SER A 194 20.13 -4.12 3.46
N TYR A 195 20.16 -3.30 4.51
CA TYR A 195 19.08 -2.34 4.76
C TYR A 195 18.97 -1.23 3.72
N GLU A 196 20.10 -0.77 3.14
CA GLU A 196 20.05 0.18 2.04
C GLU A 196 19.40 -0.43 0.79
N GLU A 197 19.61 -1.72 0.52
CA GLU A 197 18.92 -2.40 -0.57
C GLU A 197 17.41 -2.52 -0.30
N CYS A 198 17.02 -2.89 0.92
CA CYS A 198 15.61 -2.87 1.33
C CYS A 198 14.99 -1.48 1.16
N ARG A 199 15.74 -0.43 1.50
CA ARG A 199 15.33 0.97 1.32
C ARG A 199 15.11 1.31 -0.15
N ARG A 200 16.03 0.92 -1.04
CA ARG A 200 15.91 1.14 -2.50
C ARG A 200 14.69 0.44 -3.08
N ILE A 201 14.49 -0.84 -2.75
CA ILE A 201 13.32 -1.63 -3.17
C ILE A 201 12.03 -0.96 -2.68
N THR A 202 11.98 -0.56 -1.40
CA THR A 202 10.78 0.09 -0.84
C THR A 202 10.46 1.42 -1.53
N ALA A 203 11.47 2.25 -1.78
CA ALA A 203 11.33 3.53 -2.45
C ALA A 203 10.83 3.41 -3.90
N LEU A 204 11.28 2.36 -4.61
CA LEU A 204 10.89 2.08 -5.99
C LEU A 204 9.43 1.64 -6.07
N PHE A 205 9.06 0.60 -5.31
CA PHE A 205 7.78 -0.09 -5.49
C PHE A 205 6.60 0.51 -4.69
N SER A 206 6.85 1.32 -3.65
CA SER A 206 5.74 1.92 -2.89
C SER A 206 6.05 3.33 -2.40
N LYS A 207 5.85 4.31 -3.29
CA LYS A 207 6.11 5.74 -3.05
C LYS A 207 5.36 6.29 -1.83
N THR A 208 4.14 5.83 -1.54
CA THR A 208 3.35 6.31 -0.39
C THR A 208 3.80 5.66 0.92
N PHE A 209 4.01 4.34 0.91
CA PHE A 209 4.50 3.61 2.08
C PHE A 209 5.92 4.05 2.46
N TYR A 210 6.81 4.22 1.47
CA TYR A 210 8.16 4.73 1.68
C TYR A 210 8.13 6.10 2.36
N MET A 211 7.28 7.02 1.89
CA MET A 211 7.17 8.34 2.48
C MET A 211 6.65 8.28 3.93
N GLY A 212 5.58 7.53 4.20
CA GLY A 212 5.04 7.39 5.56
C GLY A 212 6.03 6.76 6.54
N THR A 213 6.70 5.67 6.11
CA THR A 213 7.70 4.98 6.93
C THR A 213 9.02 5.74 7.06
N SER A 214 9.31 6.69 6.17
CA SER A 214 10.50 7.52 6.27
C SER A 214 10.55 8.38 7.54
N LEU A 215 9.37 8.63 8.13
CA LEU A 215 9.14 9.42 9.35
C LEU A 215 9.41 8.62 10.64
N LEU A 216 9.60 7.30 10.55
CA LEU A 216 9.97 6.46 11.70
C LEU A 216 11.41 6.75 12.14
N SER A 217 11.70 6.42 13.41
CA SER A 217 13.08 6.37 13.91
C SER A 217 13.93 5.42 13.06
N SER A 218 15.25 5.69 13.00
CA SER A 218 16.16 5.01 12.07
C SER A 218 16.08 3.48 12.17
N ASP A 219 16.00 2.94 13.39
CA ASP A 219 15.98 1.50 13.62
C ASP A 219 14.65 0.86 13.19
N LYS A 220 13.52 1.47 13.60
CA LYS A 220 12.18 1.03 13.19
C LYS A 220 12.00 1.09 11.67
N ARG A 221 12.45 2.18 11.05
CA ARG A 221 12.37 2.39 9.60
C ARG A 221 13.10 1.28 8.83
N ARG A 222 14.34 0.96 9.23
CA ARG A 222 15.13 -0.11 8.61
C ARG A 222 14.43 -1.47 8.72
N ALA A 223 13.93 -1.79 9.91
CA ALA A 223 13.21 -3.05 10.14
C ALA A 223 11.91 -3.15 9.32
N VAL A 224 11.14 -2.06 9.24
CA VAL A 224 9.91 -2.01 8.42
C VAL A 224 10.22 -2.18 6.92
N TRP A 225 11.31 -1.59 6.42
CA TRP A 225 11.73 -1.79 5.03
C TRP A 225 12.18 -3.22 4.75
N ALA A 226 12.84 -3.89 5.70
CA ALA A 226 13.17 -5.31 5.56
C ALA A 226 11.92 -6.20 5.46
N ILE A 227 10.90 -5.94 6.29
CA ILE A 227 9.61 -6.63 6.19
C ILE A 227 8.95 -6.34 4.85
N TYR A 228 8.86 -5.08 4.44
CA TYR A 228 8.27 -4.71 3.16
C TYR A 228 8.96 -5.42 1.99
N THR A 229 10.28 -5.47 1.98
CA THR A 229 11.04 -6.19 0.95
C THR A 229 10.73 -7.69 0.97
N TRP A 230 10.61 -8.32 2.13
CA TRP A 230 10.19 -9.72 2.20
C TRP A 230 8.76 -9.92 1.66
N CYS A 231 7.82 -9.04 2.01
CA CYS A 231 6.45 -9.05 1.50
C CYS A 231 6.44 -8.91 -0.03
N ARG A 232 7.17 -7.94 -0.59
CA ARG A 232 7.31 -7.73 -2.03
C ARG A 232 7.87 -8.96 -2.74
N ARG A 233 8.96 -9.53 -2.22
CA ARG A 233 9.52 -10.77 -2.81
C ARG A 233 8.54 -11.92 -2.77
N THR A 234 7.68 -11.98 -1.77
CA THR A 234 6.65 -13.02 -1.64
C THR A 234 5.54 -12.83 -2.68
N ASP A 235 5.12 -11.58 -2.92
CA ASP A 235 4.15 -11.15 -3.93
C ASP A 235 4.65 -11.44 -5.36
N ASP A 236 5.92 -11.10 -5.64
CA ASP A 236 6.53 -11.31 -6.96
C ASP A 236 6.62 -12.81 -7.36
N LEU A 237 6.58 -13.74 -6.40
CA LEU A 237 6.52 -15.18 -6.69
C LEU A 237 5.23 -15.59 -7.39
N VAL A 238 4.14 -14.84 -7.19
CA VAL A 238 2.81 -15.15 -7.76
C VAL A 238 2.38 -14.19 -8.88
N ASP A 239 2.95 -12.98 -8.93
CA ASP A 239 2.62 -11.98 -9.95
C ASP A 239 3.47 -12.03 -11.23
N GLY A 240 4.57 -12.80 -11.23
CA GLY A 240 5.49 -12.85 -12.37
C GLY A 240 4.82 -13.36 -13.67
N PRO A 241 5.19 -12.83 -14.87
CA PRO A 241 4.61 -13.17 -16.18
C PRO A 241 4.72 -14.65 -16.60
N ARG A 242 5.36 -15.49 -15.77
CA ARG A 242 5.55 -16.94 -15.95
C ARG A 242 4.62 -17.80 -15.09
N VAL A 243 3.77 -17.20 -14.25
CA VAL A 243 2.89 -17.93 -13.31
C VAL A 243 1.72 -18.59 -14.03
N THR A 244 1.26 -18.03 -15.15
CA THR A 244 0.23 -18.61 -16.02
C THR A 244 0.62 -19.97 -16.65
N GLN A 245 1.86 -20.44 -16.49
CA GLN A 245 2.32 -21.76 -17.00
C GLN A 245 2.84 -22.73 -15.91
N ARG A 246 2.75 -22.41 -14.60
CA ARG A 246 3.43 -23.18 -13.54
C ARG A 246 2.59 -23.56 -12.32
N SER A 247 1.32 -23.90 -12.47
CA SER A 247 0.51 -24.41 -11.33
C SER A 247 1.19 -25.59 -10.58
N ALA A 248 1.93 -26.46 -11.28
CA ALA A 248 2.69 -27.54 -10.66
C ALA A 248 3.97 -27.07 -9.93
N GLY A 249 4.74 -26.13 -10.49
CA GLY A 249 6.02 -25.69 -9.91
C GLY A 249 5.88 -24.59 -8.86
N LEU A 250 4.74 -23.90 -8.81
CA LEU A 250 4.51 -22.79 -7.88
C LEU A 250 4.30 -23.27 -6.45
N ARG A 251 3.63 -24.42 -6.25
CA ARG A 251 3.53 -25.05 -4.92
C ARG A 251 4.90 -25.43 -4.36
N ASP A 252 5.78 -25.96 -5.20
CA ASP A 252 7.17 -26.26 -4.80
C ASP A 252 7.96 -24.99 -4.50
N THR A 253 7.76 -23.93 -5.31
CA THR A 253 8.37 -22.61 -5.07
C THR A 253 7.93 -22.03 -3.72
N LEU A 254 6.64 -22.08 -3.40
CA LEU A 254 6.12 -21.60 -2.11
C LEU A 254 6.57 -22.48 -0.94
N ARG A 255 6.72 -23.80 -1.12
CA ARG A 255 7.31 -24.69 -0.11
C ARG A 255 8.79 -24.35 0.16
N ILE A 256 9.56 -24.07 -0.89
CA ILE A 256 10.96 -23.61 -0.76
C ILE A 256 10.99 -22.26 -0.02
N TRP A 257 10.07 -21.35 -0.35
CA TRP A 257 9.94 -20.06 0.31
C TRP A 257 9.56 -20.18 1.80
N GLU A 258 8.66 -21.10 2.16
CA GLU A 258 8.32 -21.40 3.55
C GLU A 258 9.52 -21.97 4.33
N ASN A 259 10.29 -22.87 3.71
CA ASN A 259 11.54 -23.36 4.31
C ASN A 259 12.57 -22.24 4.50
N ARG A 260 12.66 -21.32 3.54
CA ARG A 260 13.51 -20.14 3.64
C ARG A 260 13.08 -19.21 4.78
N LEU A 261 11.78 -19.00 4.95
CA LEU A 261 11.22 -18.27 6.10
C LEU A 261 11.64 -18.92 7.43
N ASN A 262 11.53 -20.25 7.54
CA ASN A 262 11.96 -20.96 8.74
C ASN A 262 13.47 -20.75 9.02
N ASN A 263 14.31 -20.76 7.99
CA ASN A 263 15.74 -20.46 8.13
C ASN A 263 16.00 -19.03 8.63
N ILE A 264 15.27 -18.04 8.13
CA ILE A 264 15.35 -16.64 8.59
C ILE A 264 15.05 -16.55 10.09
N PHE A 265 13.98 -17.18 10.57
CA PHE A 265 13.65 -17.19 12.00
C PHE A 265 14.64 -18.00 12.87
N MET A 266 15.43 -18.89 12.26
CA MET A 266 16.58 -19.56 12.90
C MET A 266 17.88 -18.75 12.81
N GLY A 267 17.84 -17.52 12.29
CA GLY A 267 19.01 -16.65 12.12
C GLY A 267 19.90 -17.00 10.92
N LYS A 268 19.40 -17.81 9.97
CA LYS A 268 20.12 -18.28 8.79
C LYS A 268 19.64 -17.52 7.55
N ALA A 269 20.39 -16.50 7.15
CA ALA A 269 20.14 -15.76 5.91
C ALA A 269 20.72 -16.49 4.70
N GLN A 270 19.99 -16.53 3.58
CA GLN A 270 20.51 -17.04 2.30
C GLN A 270 21.13 -15.94 1.44
N ASP A 271 20.62 -14.71 1.54
CA ASP A 271 21.14 -13.53 0.81
C ASP A 271 21.13 -12.26 1.68
N ALA A 272 21.47 -11.12 1.07
CA ALA A 272 21.53 -9.82 1.73
C ALA A 272 20.16 -9.36 2.26
N LEU A 273 19.06 -9.66 1.58
CA LEU A 273 17.72 -9.21 2.00
C LEU A 273 17.21 -10.04 3.17
N ASP A 274 17.49 -11.34 3.18
CA ASP A 274 17.25 -12.20 4.33
C ASP A 274 18.07 -11.73 5.54
N LEU A 275 19.32 -11.30 5.32
CA LEU A 275 20.18 -10.79 6.39
C LEU A 275 19.57 -9.56 7.08
N ALA A 276 18.95 -8.64 6.33
CA ALA A 276 18.24 -7.50 6.92
C ALA A 276 17.03 -7.94 7.78
N LEU A 277 16.28 -8.96 7.34
CA LEU A 277 15.14 -9.47 8.10
C LEU A 277 15.59 -10.27 9.34
N VAL A 278 16.64 -11.09 9.24
CA VAL A 278 17.27 -11.77 10.38
C VAL A 278 17.70 -10.76 11.45
N ASP A 279 18.36 -9.69 11.02
CA ASP A 279 18.81 -8.62 11.92
C ASP A 279 17.63 -7.88 12.55
N ALA A 280 16.56 -7.60 11.78
CA ALA A 280 15.33 -6.99 12.30
C ALA A 280 14.64 -7.88 13.35
N ILE A 281 14.48 -9.18 13.08
CA ILE A 281 13.89 -10.14 14.04
C ILE A 281 14.74 -10.24 15.31
N SER A 282 16.06 -10.16 15.19
CA SER A 282 16.96 -10.17 16.34
C SER A 282 16.84 -8.90 17.20
N GLN A 283 16.53 -7.75 16.59
CA GLN A 283 16.30 -6.48 17.29
C GLN A 283 14.89 -6.38 17.89
N PHE A 284 13.89 -7.02 17.28
CA PHE A 284 12.48 -6.99 17.68
C PHE A 284 11.95 -8.43 17.89
N PRO A 285 12.27 -9.07 19.04
CA PRO A 285 12.00 -10.49 19.28
C PRO A 285 10.51 -10.84 19.38
N GLU A 286 9.62 -9.85 19.52
CA GLU A 286 8.17 -10.04 19.49
C GLU A 286 7.62 -10.26 18.07
N ILE A 287 8.44 -10.11 17.02
CA ILE A 287 8.10 -10.53 15.66
C ILE A 287 7.99 -12.05 15.63
N THR A 288 6.83 -12.56 15.23
CA THR A 288 6.56 -14.01 15.14
C THR A 288 6.45 -14.47 13.69
N PRO A 289 6.70 -15.76 13.38
CA PRO A 289 6.59 -16.28 12.02
C PRO A 289 5.14 -16.43 11.52
N ALA A 290 4.14 -16.45 12.42
CA ALA A 290 2.76 -16.77 12.07
C ALA A 290 2.15 -15.81 11.02
N PRO A 291 2.28 -14.46 11.12
CA PRO A 291 1.81 -13.56 10.07
C PRO A 291 2.48 -13.78 8.71
N PHE A 292 3.77 -14.14 8.69
CA PHE A 292 4.52 -14.43 7.46
C PHE A 292 3.99 -15.70 6.79
N GLN A 293 3.75 -16.75 7.58
CA GLN A 293 3.13 -17.99 7.10
C GLN A 293 1.71 -17.75 6.57
N ASP A 294 0.92 -16.92 7.24
CA ASP A 294 -0.42 -16.56 6.77
C ASP A 294 -0.38 -15.75 5.47
N MET A 295 0.63 -14.88 5.27
CA MET A 295 0.83 -14.19 3.99
C MET A 295 1.15 -15.17 2.85
N ILE A 296 2.00 -16.16 3.09
CA ILE A 296 2.26 -17.23 2.09
C ILE A 296 0.97 -17.96 1.72
N LYS A 297 0.10 -18.26 2.70
CA LYS A 297 -1.23 -18.84 2.42
C LYS A 297 -2.15 -17.88 1.65
N GLY A 298 -1.94 -16.57 1.77
CA GLY A 298 -2.64 -15.55 0.98
C GLY A 298 -2.24 -15.62 -0.49
N MET A 299 -0.95 -15.78 -0.77
CA MET A 299 -0.43 -15.99 -2.13
C MET A 299 -1.00 -17.25 -2.78
N ILE A 300 -1.20 -18.33 -2.00
CA ILE A 300 -1.87 -19.55 -2.49
C ILE A 300 -3.31 -19.28 -2.92
N MET A 301 -4.07 -18.53 -2.10
CA MET A 301 -5.44 -18.13 -2.46
C MET A 301 -5.44 -17.35 -3.77
N ASP A 302 -4.51 -16.42 -3.92
CA ASP A 302 -4.41 -15.55 -5.09
C ASP A 302 -4.21 -16.31 -6.41
N ILE A 303 -3.53 -17.45 -6.35
CA ILE A 303 -3.31 -18.34 -7.50
C ILE A 303 -4.56 -19.17 -7.82
N GLU A 304 -5.22 -19.68 -6.78
CA GLU A 304 -6.32 -20.65 -6.91
C GLU A 304 -7.68 -19.98 -7.14
N GLN A 305 -7.79 -18.68 -6.90
CA GLN A 305 -9.05 -17.95 -6.87
C GLN A 305 -8.96 -16.61 -7.62
N ASP A 306 -9.77 -16.46 -8.66
CA ASP A 306 -9.90 -15.22 -9.45
C ASP A 306 -11.17 -14.43 -9.13
N ARG A 307 -12.07 -14.99 -8.31
CA ARG A 307 -13.36 -14.42 -7.87
C ARG A 307 -13.63 -14.66 -6.40
N PHE A 308 -14.15 -13.66 -5.70
CA PHE A 308 -14.62 -13.79 -4.31
C PHE A 308 -16.15 -13.79 -4.26
N ASN A 309 -16.77 -14.84 -3.70
CA ASN A 309 -18.23 -14.94 -3.66
C ASN A 309 -18.82 -13.90 -2.70
N THR A 310 -18.21 -13.79 -1.52
CA THR A 310 -18.65 -12.93 -0.43
C THR A 310 -17.56 -11.97 0.03
N PHE A 311 -17.96 -10.94 0.78
CA PHE A 311 -16.99 -10.09 1.46
C PHE A 311 -16.18 -10.84 2.51
N ASP A 312 -16.72 -11.89 3.13
CA ASP A 312 -15.96 -12.69 4.11
C ASP A 312 -14.79 -13.43 3.44
N ASP A 313 -15.00 -13.93 2.21
CA ASP A 313 -13.91 -14.52 1.40
C ASP A 313 -12.84 -13.47 1.08
N LEU A 314 -13.28 -12.28 0.64
CA LEU A 314 -12.37 -11.16 0.33
C LEU A 314 -11.65 -10.66 1.59
N TYR A 315 -12.33 -10.64 2.74
CA TYR A 315 -11.77 -10.24 4.02
C TYR A 315 -10.62 -11.16 4.41
N LEU A 316 -10.80 -12.48 4.28
CA LEU A 316 -9.74 -13.45 4.57
C LEU A 316 -8.51 -13.22 3.69
N TYR A 317 -8.74 -12.95 2.40
CA TYR A 317 -7.66 -12.57 1.48
C TYR A 317 -6.96 -11.28 1.96
N CYS A 318 -7.70 -10.20 2.21
CA CYS A 318 -7.15 -8.92 2.69
C CYS A 318 -6.40 -9.06 4.02
N TYR A 319 -6.91 -9.89 4.94
CA TYR A 319 -6.21 -10.23 6.17
C TYR A 319 -4.86 -10.87 5.85
N ARG A 320 -4.83 -11.92 5.02
CA ARG A 320 -3.59 -12.64 4.72
C ARG A 320 -2.55 -11.80 3.99
N VAL A 321 -2.94 -10.99 3.00
CA VAL A 321 -1.99 -10.26 2.16
C VAL A 321 -1.59 -8.88 2.70
N ALA A 322 -2.38 -8.31 3.62
CA ALA A 322 -2.11 -6.97 4.15
C ALA A 322 -2.37 -6.83 5.66
N GLY A 323 -3.40 -7.47 6.22
CA GLY A 323 -3.62 -7.49 7.67
C GLY A 323 -2.43 -8.10 8.44
N THR A 324 -1.84 -9.16 7.90
CA THR A 324 -0.62 -9.79 8.40
C THR A 324 0.56 -8.82 8.41
N VAL A 325 0.69 -7.93 7.42
CA VAL A 325 1.76 -6.91 7.39
C VAL A 325 1.62 -5.93 8.57
N GLY A 326 0.38 -5.60 8.94
CA GLY A 326 0.09 -4.88 10.18
C GLY A 326 0.60 -5.64 11.42
N LEU A 327 0.40 -6.95 11.48
CA LEU A 327 0.89 -7.81 12.57
C LEU A 327 2.42 -7.98 12.57
N MET A 328 3.05 -8.04 11.41
CA MET A 328 4.51 -8.13 11.28
C MET A 328 5.19 -6.86 11.78
N THR A 329 4.58 -5.70 11.52
CA THR A 329 5.17 -4.39 11.85
C THR A 329 4.78 -3.85 13.22
N LEU A 330 3.68 -4.32 13.82
CA LEU A 330 3.22 -3.88 15.13
C LEU A 330 4.28 -4.02 16.25
N PRO A 331 5.03 -5.14 16.36
CA PRO A 331 6.16 -5.24 17.29
C PRO A 331 7.23 -4.16 17.12
N ILE A 332 7.48 -3.75 15.87
CA ILE A 332 8.46 -2.69 15.56
C ILE A 332 7.90 -1.32 15.94
N MET A 333 6.61 -1.09 15.71
CA MET A 333 5.96 0.15 16.14
C MET A 333 5.97 0.27 17.66
N GLY A 334 5.83 -0.85 18.38
CA GLY A 334 5.68 -0.84 19.83
C GLY A 334 4.39 -0.16 20.28
N THR A 335 4.12 -0.24 21.58
CA THR A 335 2.85 0.24 22.16
C THR A 335 3.08 1.15 23.35
N SER A 336 2.14 2.05 23.61
CA SER A 336 2.20 3.00 24.74
C SER A 336 2.12 2.29 26.09
N GLN A 337 1.41 1.16 26.14
CA GLN A 337 1.53 0.18 27.21
C GLN A 337 2.57 -0.86 26.79
N GLU A 338 3.63 -1.02 27.59
CA GLU A 338 4.69 -1.99 27.28
C GLU A 338 4.20 -3.45 27.41
N GLY A 339 4.88 -4.33 26.68
CA GLY A 339 4.67 -5.78 26.77
C GLY A 339 3.46 -6.30 26.00
N ARG A 340 3.14 -7.56 26.27
CA ARG A 340 2.16 -8.35 25.48
C ARG A 340 0.74 -7.78 25.51
N ASP A 341 0.35 -7.14 26.61
CA ASP A 341 -1.01 -6.60 26.75
C ASP A 341 -1.24 -5.37 25.87
N GLY A 342 -0.23 -4.52 25.70
CA GLY A 342 -0.28 -3.39 24.77
C GLY A 342 -0.37 -3.89 23.32
N LEU A 343 0.50 -4.82 22.94
CA LEU A 343 0.46 -5.45 21.62
C LEU A 343 -0.91 -6.07 21.33
N ARG A 344 -1.46 -6.83 22.28
CA ARG A 344 -2.78 -7.47 22.15
C ARG A 344 -3.90 -6.46 21.89
N GLN A 345 -3.88 -5.29 22.53
CA GLN A 345 -4.87 -4.23 22.31
C GLN A 345 -4.72 -3.57 20.93
N ALA A 346 -3.50 -3.49 20.41
CA ALA A 346 -3.22 -2.86 19.11
C ALA A 346 -3.39 -3.81 17.91
N VAL A 347 -3.56 -5.12 18.12
CA VAL A 347 -3.75 -6.12 17.05
C VAL A 347 -4.93 -5.80 16.14
N GLU A 348 -6.11 -5.56 16.69
CA GLU A 348 -7.32 -5.32 15.87
C GLU A 348 -7.18 -4.04 15.01
N PRO A 349 -6.76 -2.88 15.57
CA PRO A 349 -6.48 -1.71 14.75
C PRO A 349 -5.39 -1.90 13.69
N ALA A 350 -4.32 -2.66 14.00
CA ALA A 350 -3.25 -2.95 13.04
C ALA A 350 -3.75 -3.79 11.86
N VAL A 351 -4.56 -4.82 12.13
CA VAL A 351 -5.22 -5.63 11.09
C VAL A 351 -6.19 -4.78 10.28
N ALA A 352 -6.99 -3.93 10.95
CA ALA A 352 -7.91 -3.03 10.28
C ALA A 352 -7.19 -2.05 9.35
N LEU A 353 -6.01 -1.54 9.74
CA LEU A 353 -5.20 -0.70 8.86
C LEU A 353 -4.80 -1.48 7.61
N GLY A 354 -4.22 -2.66 7.75
CA GLY A 354 -3.84 -3.51 6.62
C GLY A 354 -5.00 -3.79 5.67
N ILE A 355 -6.19 -4.11 6.20
CA ILE A 355 -7.38 -4.34 5.39
C ILE A 355 -7.83 -3.06 4.68
N GLY A 356 -7.84 -1.91 5.36
CA GLY A 356 -8.17 -0.62 4.75
C GLY A 356 -7.24 -0.27 3.58
N LEU A 357 -5.93 -0.52 3.74
CA LEU A 357 -4.94 -0.36 2.69
C LEU A 357 -5.20 -1.29 1.50
N GLN A 358 -5.49 -2.57 1.75
CA GLN A 358 -5.71 -3.53 0.66
C GLN A 358 -7.02 -3.28 -0.09
N LEU A 359 -8.10 -2.94 0.62
CA LEU A 359 -9.34 -2.54 -0.03
C LEU A 359 -9.13 -1.28 -0.89
N THR A 360 -8.28 -0.36 -0.45
CA THR A 360 -7.93 0.82 -1.24
C THR A 360 -7.15 0.45 -2.50
N ASN A 361 -6.22 -0.51 -2.42
CA ASN A 361 -5.51 -1.02 -3.61
C ASN A 361 -6.51 -1.65 -4.60
N ILE A 362 -7.35 -2.58 -4.14
CA ILE A 362 -8.39 -3.21 -4.96
C ILE A 362 -9.28 -2.17 -5.65
N LEU A 363 -9.73 -1.15 -4.91
CA LEU A 363 -10.62 -0.13 -5.47
C LEU A 363 -9.93 0.81 -6.44
N ARG A 364 -8.63 1.05 -6.29
CA ARG A 364 -7.88 1.87 -7.23
C ARG A 364 -7.53 1.10 -8.51
N ASP A 365 -7.34 -0.22 -8.39
CA ASP A 365 -6.67 -1.05 -9.40
C ASP A 365 -7.66 -1.92 -10.21
N VAL A 366 -8.98 -1.72 -10.07
CA VAL A 366 -10.04 -2.46 -10.82
C VAL A 366 -9.78 -2.51 -12.33
N GLY A 367 -9.33 -1.41 -12.93
CA GLY A 367 -9.00 -1.33 -14.35
C GLY A 367 -7.78 -2.16 -14.77
N GLU A 368 -6.81 -2.35 -13.89
CA GLU A 368 -5.64 -3.20 -14.15
C GLU A 368 -5.98 -4.67 -13.88
N ASP A 369 -6.70 -4.95 -12.79
CA ASP A 369 -7.08 -6.31 -12.39
C ASP A 369 -7.95 -6.98 -13.45
N ARG A 370 -8.89 -6.25 -14.06
CA ARG A 370 -9.72 -6.79 -15.15
C ARG A 370 -8.89 -7.21 -16.36
N LEU A 371 -7.78 -6.52 -16.66
CA LEU A 371 -6.92 -6.86 -17.81
C LEU A 371 -6.19 -8.18 -17.58
N ARG A 372 -5.99 -8.54 -16.31
CA ARG A 372 -5.49 -9.85 -15.86
C ARG A 372 -6.60 -10.89 -15.70
N GLY A 373 -7.85 -10.57 -16.03
CA GLY A 373 -9.00 -11.45 -15.88
C GLY A 373 -9.48 -11.63 -14.43
N ARG A 374 -9.04 -10.77 -13.50
CA ARG A 374 -9.33 -10.87 -12.06
C ARG A 374 -10.45 -9.92 -11.63
N ILE A 375 -11.25 -10.35 -10.65
CA ILE A 375 -12.25 -9.49 -9.98
C ILE A 375 -12.17 -9.74 -8.47
N TYR A 376 -11.57 -8.78 -7.75
CA TYR A 376 -11.52 -8.79 -6.29
C TYR A 376 -12.81 -8.32 -5.63
N LEU A 377 -13.62 -7.51 -6.33
CA LEU A 377 -14.91 -7.05 -5.81
C LEU A 377 -15.83 -8.26 -5.53
N PRO A 378 -16.48 -8.35 -4.36
CA PRO A 378 -17.31 -9.51 -4.05
C PRO A 378 -18.47 -9.67 -5.03
N LEU A 379 -18.68 -10.90 -5.54
CA LEU A 379 -19.75 -11.21 -6.49
C LEU A 379 -21.14 -10.95 -5.89
N GLU A 380 -21.32 -11.16 -4.59
CA GLU A 380 -22.55 -10.79 -3.89
C GLU A 380 -22.85 -9.28 -3.97
N ASP A 381 -21.80 -8.44 -3.96
CA ASP A 381 -21.95 -6.99 -4.04
C ASP A 381 -22.23 -6.57 -5.49
N LEU A 382 -21.57 -7.17 -6.48
CA LEU A 382 -21.91 -7.00 -7.89
C LEU A 382 -23.42 -7.29 -8.11
N LYS A 383 -23.88 -8.45 -7.62
CA LYS A 383 -25.30 -8.84 -7.68
C LYS A 383 -26.21 -7.85 -6.95
N ARG A 384 -25.81 -7.39 -5.76
CA ARG A 384 -26.58 -6.43 -4.95
C ARG A 384 -26.87 -5.13 -5.69
N PHE A 385 -25.94 -4.67 -6.52
CA PHE A 385 -26.09 -3.46 -7.32
C PHE A 385 -26.54 -3.73 -8.77
N ASN A 386 -26.94 -4.97 -9.08
CA ASN A 386 -27.35 -5.41 -10.42
C ASN A 386 -26.27 -5.13 -11.48
N TYR A 387 -24.99 -5.29 -11.11
CA TYR A 387 -23.84 -5.08 -11.97
C TYR A 387 -23.18 -6.42 -12.27
N THR A 388 -22.99 -6.76 -13.55
CA THR A 388 -22.47 -8.07 -13.96
C THR A 388 -20.95 -8.06 -14.14
N GLU A 389 -20.33 -9.24 -14.16
CA GLU A 389 -18.92 -9.36 -14.54
C GLU A 389 -18.69 -8.86 -15.97
N GLN A 390 -19.64 -9.12 -16.87
CA GLN A 390 -19.55 -8.64 -18.25
C GLN A 390 -19.58 -7.12 -18.33
N ASP A 391 -20.41 -6.46 -17.50
CA ASP A 391 -20.41 -5.00 -17.37
C ASP A 391 -19.02 -4.50 -16.92
N LEU A 392 -18.41 -5.17 -15.94
CA LEU A 392 -17.08 -4.84 -15.41
C LEU A 392 -15.99 -4.98 -16.50
N PHE A 393 -15.96 -6.11 -17.21
CA PHE A 393 -14.99 -6.33 -18.28
C PHE A 393 -15.16 -5.35 -19.46
N ASN A 394 -16.41 -4.96 -19.75
CA ASN A 394 -16.75 -3.96 -20.75
C ASN A 394 -16.59 -2.50 -20.25
N CYS A 395 -16.13 -2.29 -19.02
CA CYS A 395 -15.94 -0.98 -18.40
C CYS A 395 -17.22 -0.12 -18.41
N VAL A 396 -18.38 -0.73 -18.16
CA VAL A 396 -19.67 -0.01 -18.14
C VAL A 396 -19.72 0.92 -16.93
N LEU A 397 -19.48 2.21 -17.15
CA LEU A 397 -19.48 3.24 -16.12
C LEU A 397 -20.87 3.91 -16.00
N ASP A 398 -21.80 3.25 -15.30
CA ASP A 398 -23.15 3.76 -15.07
C ASP A 398 -23.48 3.93 -13.57
N ALA A 399 -24.73 4.31 -13.26
CA ALA A 399 -25.17 4.52 -11.88
C ALA A 399 -25.05 3.26 -11.00
N ARG A 400 -25.15 2.05 -11.57
CA ARG A 400 -25.00 0.79 -10.83
C ARG A 400 -23.57 0.65 -10.34
N TYR A 401 -22.61 0.87 -11.24
CA TYR A 401 -21.18 0.84 -10.91
C TYR A 401 -20.80 1.90 -9.88
N VAL A 402 -21.24 3.15 -10.08
CA VAL A 402 -20.94 4.26 -9.15
C VAL A 402 -21.47 3.95 -7.75
N ASN A 403 -22.68 3.38 -7.63
CA ASN A 403 -23.25 3.01 -6.34
C ASN A 403 -22.53 1.82 -5.69
N LEU A 404 -22.09 0.84 -6.49
CA LEU A 404 -21.22 -0.25 -6.03
C LEU A 404 -19.89 0.32 -5.48
N MET A 405 -19.24 1.22 -6.20
CA MET A 405 -17.97 1.83 -5.77
C MET A 405 -18.15 2.66 -4.48
N LYS A 406 -19.20 3.48 -4.38
CA LYS A 406 -19.55 4.19 -3.14
C LYS A 406 -19.67 3.25 -1.94
N PHE A 407 -20.34 2.11 -2.13
CA PHE A 407 -20.52 1.11 -1.09
C PHE A 407 -19.18 0.51 -0.64
N GLN A 408 -18.29 0.17 -1.58
CA GLN A 408 -16.96 -0.35 -1.26
C GLN A 408 -16.04 0.70 -0.63
N VAL A 409 -16.08 1.94 -1.10
CA VAL A 409 -15.33 3.06 -0.50
C VAL A 409 -15.78 3.29 0.94
N ALA A 410 -17.08 3.27 1.21
CA ALA A 410 -17.62 3.39 2.56
C ALA A 410 -17.13 2.23 3.46
N ARG A 411 -17.01 1.02 2.93
CA ARG A 411 -16.44 -0.15 3.61
C ARG A 411 -14.95 0.06 3.93
N ALA A 412 -14.12 0.48 2.99
CA ALA A 412 -12.71 0.79 3.24
C ALA A 412 -12.54 1.89 4.31
N ARG A 413 -13.33 2.97 4.24
CA ARG A 413 -13.33 4.03 5.25
C ARG A 413 -13.72 3.54 6.66
N ARG A 414 -14.54 2.49 6.80
CA ARG A 414 -14.84 1.88 8.12
C ARG A 414 -13.59 1.27 8.75
N TYR A 415 -12.76 0.60 7.97
CA TYR A 415 -11.50 0.03 8.43
C TYR A 415 -10.48 1.11 8.81
N PHE A 416 -10.38 2.20 8.04
CA PHE A 416 -9.55 3.33 8.45
C PHE A 416 -10.00 3.95 9.77
N ARG A 417 -11.32 4.09 10.01
CA ARG A 417 -11.82 4.56 11.32
C ARG A 417 -11.55 3.59 12.47
N GLN A 418 -11.49 2.28 12.21
CA GLN A 418 -11.10 1.30 13.22
C GLN A 418 -9.60 1.38 13.51
N ALA A 419 -8.78 1.50 12.46
CA ALA A 419 -7.33 1.66 12.56
C ALA A 419 -6.93 2.93 13.32
N GLU A 420 -7.61 4.06 13.05
CA GLU A 420 -7.33 5.36 13.69
C GLU A 420 -7.43 5.29 15.22
N ARG A 421 -8.35 4.47 15.76
CA ARG A 421 -8.49 4.25 17.22
C ARG A 421 -7.24 3.63 17.84
N GLY A 422 -6.46 2.89 17.06
CA GLY A 422 -5.23 2.25 17.51
C GLY A 422 -4.01 3.16 17.52
N VAL A 423 -4.07 4.35 16.90
CA VAL A 423 -2.89 5.22 16.77
C VAL A 423 -2.34 5.62 18.14
N HIS A 424 -3.19 5.95 19.11
CA HIS A 424 -2.75 6.31 20.47
C HIS A 424 -2.33 5.09 21.32
N LEU A 425 -2.60 3.86 20.85
CA LEU A 425 -2.10 2.63 21.49
C LEU A 425 -0.63 2.38 21.12
N LEU A 426 -0.11 3.04 20.09
CA LEU A 426 1.27 2.91 19.66
C LEU A 426 2.22 3.72 20.56
N SER A 427 3.48 3.32 20.56
CA SER A 427 4.55 4.15 21.13
C SER A 427 4.59 5.52 20.46
N GLU A 428 5.01 6.53 21.20
CA GLU A 428 4.89 7.95 20.81
C GLU A 428 5.54 8.25 19.46
N ASP A 429 6.75 7.73 19.21
CA ASP A 429 7.51 7.93 17.97
C ASP A 429 6.92 7.19 16.75
N SER A 430 5.97 6.27 16.98
CA SER A 430 5.26 5.56 15.92
C SER A 430 3.87 6.14 15.60
N ARG A 431 3.31 6.99 16.45
CA ARG A 431 1.97 7.58 16.23
C ARG A 431 1.91 8.38 14.93
N PHE A 432 2.79 9.37 14.79
CA PHE A 432 2.79 10.28 13.65
C PHE A 432 3.05 9.55 12.31
N PRO A 433 4.07 8.68 12.17
CA PRO A 433 4.29 7.93 10.93
C PRO A 433 3.10 7.05 10.52
N VAL A 434 2.45 6.39 11.47
CA VAL A 434 1.28 5.55 11.20
C VAL A 434 0.06 6.39 10.83
N GLN A 435 -0.21 7.49 11.55
CA GLN A 435 -1.29 8.42 11.22
C GLN A 435 -1.09 9.03 9.82
N ALA A 436 0.13 9.48 9.50
CA ALA A 436 0.46 10.03 8.19
C ALA A 436 0.23 9.01 7.07
N SER A 437 0.63 7.75 7.28
CA SER A 437 0.40 6.66 6.33
C SER A 437 -1.09 6.39 6.13
N LEU A 438 -1.85 6.30 7.22
CA LEU A 438 -3.31 6.11 7.21
C LEU A 438 -4.00 7.22 6.41
N ASP A 439 -3.65 8.47 6.67
CA ASP A 439 -4.28 9.64 6.03
C ASP A 439 -3.97 9.73 4.54
N MET A 440 -2.71 9.47 4.16
CA MET A 440 -2.30 9.45 2.76
C MET A 440 -3.04 8.37 1.98
N TYR A 441 -3.18 7.17 2.53
CA TYR A 441 -3.93 6.11 1.87
C TYR A 441 -5.44 6.39 1.84
N SER A 442 -6.02 6.92 2.91
CA SER A 442 -7.44 7.30 2.92
C SER A 442 -7.76 8.35 1.85
N GLN A 443 -6.83 9.27 1.55
CA GLN A 443 -7.03 10.28 0.50
C GLN A 443 -7.03 9.73 -0.92
N ILE A 444 -6.54 8.51 -1.14
CA ILE A 444 -6.69 7.83 -2.45
C ILE A 444 -8.18 7.60 -2.74
N LEU A 445 -8.96 7.29 -1.71
CA LEU A 445 -10.41 7.16 -1.83
C LEU A 445 -11.06 8.51 -2.18
N ASP A 446 -10.59 9.63 -1.62
CA ASP A 446 -11.08 10.96 -2.00
C ASP A 446 -10.79 11.28 -3.49
N VAL A 447 -9.63 10.86 -4.00
CA VAL A 447 -9.29 10.99 -5.43
C VAL A 447 -10.21 10.14 -6.30
N LEU A 448 -10.53 8.91 -5.85
CA LEU A 448 -11.48 8.03 -6.53
C LEU A 448 -12.91 8.62 -6.52
N GLU A 449 -13.31 9.32 -5.46
CA GLU A 449 -14.61 10.01 -5.46
C GLU A 449 -14.58 11.22 -6.40
N ALA A 450 -13.49 12.00 -6.39
CA ALA A 450 -13.32 13.20 -7.20
C ALA A 450 -13.24 12.91 -8.70
N ASN A 451 -12.74 11.75 -9.10
CA ASN A 451 -12.69 11.34 -10.51
C ASN A 451 -14.00 10.69 -11.02
N GLY A 452 -15.07 10.71 -10.21
CA GLY A 452 -16.36 10.12 -10.56
C GLY A 452 -16.38 8.60 -10.47
N TYR A 453 -15.46 8.00 -9.69
CA TYR A 453 -15.26 6.56 -9.53
C TYR A 453 -14.77 5.86 -10.81
N ASP A 454 -14.22 6.59 -11.78
CA ASP A 454 -13.60 5.99 -12.97
C ASP A 454 -12.19 5.47 -12.67
N ASN A 455 -12.13 4.32 -12.02
CA ASN A 455 -10.92 3.50 -11.80
C ASN A 455 -10.68 2.48 -12.91
N PHE A 456 -11.48 2.49 -13.99
CA PHE A 456 -11.19 1.71 -15.19
C PHE A 456 -10.11 2.38 -16.03
N ASN A 457 -10.21 3.71 -16.19
CA ASN A 457 -9.33 4.49 -17.04
C ASN A 457 -8.38 5.40 -16.26
N ARG A 458 -8.70 5.72 -15.00
CA ARG A 458 -7.91 6.65 -14.18
C ARG A 458 -7.58 6.06 -12.84
N ARG A 459 -6.37 5.52 -12.75
CA ARG A 459 -5.83 5.03 -11.49
C ARG A 459 -5.69 6.17 -10.46
N ALA A 460 -6.44 6.10 -9.37
CA ALA A 460 -6.47 7.11 -8.33
C ALA A 460 -5.15 7.17 -7.53
N HIS A 461 -4.40 8.25 -7.60
CA HIS A 461 -3.19 8.42 -6.79
C HIS A 461 -3.12 9.81 -6.19
N ILE A 462 -2.44 9.96 -5.06
CA ILE A 462 -2.16 11.27 -4.48
C ILE A 462 -0.81 11.78 -4.97
N SER A 463 -0.77 13.05 -5.39
CA SER A 463 0.47 13.72 -5.80
C SER A 463 1.42 13.87 -4.62
N ARG A 464 2.72 14.06 -4.91
CA ARG A 464 3.74 14.29 -3.88
C ARG A 464 3.37 15.48 -2.98
N TRP A 465 2.93 16.58 -3.58
CA TRP A 465 2.48 17.76 -2.83
C TRP A 465 1.35 17.46 -1.86
N ARG A 466 0.33 16.70 -2.30
CA ARG A 466 -0.79 16.32 -1.43
C ARG A 466 -0.33 15.46 -0.27
N LYS A 467 0.64 14.56 -0.47
CA LYS A 467 1.27 13.81 0.62
C LYS A 467 1.93 14.73 1.65
N PHE A 468 2.71 15.72 1.22
CA PHE A 468 3.33 16.67 2.16
C PHE A 468 2.32 17.53 2.89
N ALA A 469 1.32 18.05 2.18
CA ALA A 469 0.25 18.85 2.78
C ALA A 469 -0.56 18.07 3.83
N THR A 470 -0.52 16.74 3.80
CA THR A 470 -1.18 15.86 4.79
C THR A 470 -0.46 15.88 6.14
N LEU A 471 0.86 16.00 6.14
CA LEU A 471 1.71 15.77 7.33
C LEU A 471 1.37 16.65 8.53
N PRO A 472 1.15 17.98 8.39
CA PRO A 472 0.78 18.81 9.54
C PRO A 472 -0.53 18.34 10.19
N SER A 473 -1.55 18.03 9.39
CA SER A 473 -2.84 17.59 9.91
C SER A 473 -2.76 16.21 10.60
N SER A 474 -1.91 15.32 10.10
CA SER A 474 -1.65 14.01 10.71
C SER A 474 -0.92 14.18 12.04
N TYR A 475 0.13 15.01 12.08
CA TYR A 475 0.88 15.27 13.30
C TYR A 475 0.00 15.86 14.41
N LEU A 476 -0.83 16.85 14.07
CA LEU A 476 -1.75 17.49 15.02
C LEU A 476 -2.77 16.50 15.61
N ARG A 477 -3.24 15.53 14.81
CA ARG A 477 -4.14 14.48 15.30
C ARG A 477 -3.48 13.51 16.28
N THR A 478 -2.16 13.35 16.21
CA THR A 478 -1.44 12.48 17.16
C THR A 478 -1.08 13.16 18.47
N GLN A 479 -1.18 14.49 18.55
CA GLN A 479 -0.96 15.22 19.79
C GLN A 479 -2.13 14.97 20.75
N GLU A 480 -1.83 14.61 21.99
CA GLU A 480 -2.89 14.46 23.00
C GLU A 480 -3.54 15.83 23.26
N SER A 481 -4.87 15.84 23.21
CA SER A 481 -5.70 17.04 23.17
C SER A 481 -5.60 17.92 24.42
N ASN A 482 -4.90 17.49 25.48
CA ASN A 482 -4.79 18.27 26.70
C ASN A 482 -3.48 19.07 26.80
N ALA A 483 -2.35 18.53 26.36
CA ALA A 483 -1.05 19.22 26.47
C ALA A 483 -0.82 20.24 25.33
N PHE A 484 -1.20 19.88 24.11
CA PHE A 484 -1.02 20.75 22.94
C PHE A 484 -1.94 21.98 22.99
N TRP A 485 -3.23 21.78 23.30
CA TRP A 485 -4.19 22.88 23.41
C TRP A 485 -3.94 23.75 24.64
N SER A 486 -3.51 23.20 25.78
CA SER A 486 -3.10 24.03 26.93
C SER A 486 -1.86 24.86 26.62
N THR A 487 -0.88 24.32 25.88
CA THR A 487 0.30 25.07 25.44
C THR A 487 -0.06 26.16 24.43
N LEU A 488 -0.93 25.87 23.46
CA LEU A 488 -1.43 26.88 22.51
C LEU A 488 -2.28 27.96 23.17
N LEU A 489 -3.14 27.59 24.13
CA LEU A 489 -3.93 28.56 24.91
C LEU A 489 -3.02 29.43 25.77
N THR A 490 -2.00 28.85 26.41
CA THR A 490 -0.99 29.60 27.18
C THR A 490 -0.17 30.53 26.28
N ALA A 491 0.20 30.07 25.09
CA ALA A 491 0.90 30.89 24.09
C ALA A 491 0.02 32.05 23.59
N ALA A 492 -1.27 31.80 23.33
CA ALA A 492 -2.24 32.83 22.94
C ALA A 492 -2.49 33.85 24.07
N ASP A 493 -2.53 33.41 25.33
CA ASP A 493 -2.67 34.28 26.50
C ASP A 493 -1.42 35.16 26.69
N SER A 494 -0.22 34.64 26.42
CA SER A 494 1.02 35.44 26.49
C SER A 494 1.14 36.49 25.38
N LEU A 495 0.54 36.25 24.21
CA LEU A 495 0.50 37.19 23.08
C LEU A 495 -0.59 38.27 23.22
N SER A 496 -1.56 38.07 24.12
CA SER A 496 -2.64 39.03 24.39
C SER A 496 -2.39 39.89 25.64
N ALA A 497 -1.28 39.68 26.35
CA ALA A 497 -0.88 40.52 27.46
C ALA A 497 -0.50 41.93 26.97
N PRO A 498 -1.18 43.00 27.42
CA PRO A 498 -0.86 44.36 26.98
C PRO A 498 0.54 44.77 27.44
N SER A 499 1.35 45.30 26.52
CA SER A 499 2.66 45.85 26.85
C SER A 499 2.48 47.07 27.76
N ASN A 500 2.69 46.91 29.06
CA ASN A 500 2.87 48.05 29.96
C ASN A 500 4.22 48.71 29.65
N LYS A 501 4.22 49.62 28.67
CA LYS A 501 5.24 50.66 28.58
C LYS A 501 4.99 51.66 29.70
N THR A 502 5.68 51.48 30.81
CA THR A 502 5.87 52.52 31.83
C THR A 502 6.60 53.69 31.18
N SER A 503 5.88 54.80 31.03
CA SER A 503 6.48 56.12 30.79
C SER A 503 6.87 56.72 32.14
N GLY A 504 8.15 57.03 32.28
CA GLY A 504 8.74 57.85 33.33
C GLY A 504 9.70 58.83 32.68
#